data_AF-A0A0G0H2L8-F1
#
_entry.id   AF-A0A0G0H2L8-F1
#
_cell.length_a   1.000
_cell.length_b   1.000
_cell.length_c   1.000
_cell.angle_alpha   90.00
_cell.angle_beta   90.00
_cell.angle_gamma   90.00
#
_symmetry.space_group_name_H-M   'P 1'
#
loop_
_entity.id
_entity.type
_entity.pdbx_description
1 polymer ?
#
loop_
_entity_poly.entity_id
_entity_poly.type
_entity_poly.pdbx_seq_one_letter_code
_entity_poly.pdbx_strand_id
1 'polypeptide(L)'
;MTTICFYQDTRHEKTLYWIRKVLGIGYISKRNDGITELRINGYKQTREILRSLSPYIRFKKLQTDALLQACEILSNIKFNKLTKIQLQKLVDLILVIQNENYVTKKKKTKSELYKVLDLTP
;
A
#
# COMPACT_ATOMS: atom_id res chain seq x y z
N MET A 1 -3.35 -5.65 -4.52
CA MET A 1 -4.11 -5.06 -3.39
C MET A 1 -3.25 -3.98 -2.76
N THR A 2 -3.80 -2.80 -2.46
CA THR A 2 -3.11 -1.76 -1.68
C THR A 2 -3.34 -2.00 -0.20
N THR A 3 -2.27 -1.89 0.60
CA THR A 3 -2.32 -2.21 2.03
C THR A 3 -1.52 -1.21 2.84
N ILE A 4 -2.10 -0.73 3.94
CA ILE A 4 -1.37 -0.13 5.05
C ILE A 4 -1.26 -1.20 6.13
N CYS A 5 -0.06 -1.42 6.65
CA CYS A 5 0.16 -2.38 7.72
C CYS A 5 0.92 -1.74 8.88
N PHE A 6 0.38 -1.90 10.08
CA PHE A 6 1.05 -1.57 11.33
C PHE A 6 1.43 -2.86 12.04
N TYR A 7 2.66 -2.94 12.51
CA TYR A 7 3.17 -4.09 13.24
C TYR A 7 3.45 -3.69 14.69
N GLN A 8 3.21 -4.61 15.62
CA GLN A 8 3.58 -4.45 17.02
C GLN A 8 3.92 -5.81 17.62
N ASP A 9 4.84 -5.84 18.58
CA ASP A 9 5.03 -7.01 19.43
C ASP A 9 3.70 -7.41 20.07
N THR A 10 3.36 -8.70 20.06
CA THR A 10 2.05 -9.17 20.53
C THR A 10 1.79 -8.81 22.00
N ARG A 11 2.83 -8.69 22.82
CA ARG A 11 2.70 -8.26 24.23
C ARG A 11 2.16 -6.82 24.37
N HIS A 12 2.28 -6.02 23.30
CA HIS A 12 1.87 -4.62 23.26
C HIS A 12 0.78 -4.34 22.20
N GLU A 13 0.06 -5.37 21.74
CA GLU A 13 -0.91 -5.30 20.65
C GLU A 13 -2.07 -4.31 20.90
N LYS A 14 -2.36 -3.95 22.16
CA LYS A 14 -3.44 -3.01 22.54
C LYS A 14 -3.39 -1.70 21.74
N THR A 15 -2.19 -1.23 21.40
CA THR A 15 -2.00 -0.03 20.58
C THR A 15 -2.56 -0.18 19.17
N LEU A 16 -2.48 -1.37 18.57
CA LEU A 16 -3.08 -1.66 17.26
C LEU A 16 -4.61 -1.63 17.31
N TYR A 17 -5.22 -2.12 18.40
CA TYR A 17 -6.68 -2.02 18.59
C TYR A 17 -7.13 -0.57 18.73
N TRP A 18 -6.35 0.27 19.42
CA TRP A 18 -6.61 1.71 19.47
C TRP A 18 -6.54 2.36 18.08
N ILE A 19 -5.49 2.09 17.30
CA ILE A 19 -5.37 2.60 15.91
C ILE A 19 -6.58 2.15 15.08
N ARG A 20 -6.96 0.86 15.15
CA ARG A 20 -8.14 0.34 14.44
C ARG A 20 -9.42 1.07 14.85
N LYS A 21 -9.60 1.35 16.15
CA LYS A 21 -10.76 2.09 16.66
C LYS A 21 -10.79 3.53 16.13
N VAL A 22 -9.64 4.21 16.10
CA VAL A 22 -9.52 5.58 15.57
C VAL A 22 -9.79 5.63 14.07
N LEU A 23 -9.23 4.69 13.30
CA LEU A 23 -9.40 4.64 11.85
C LEU A 23 -10.74 4.04 11.41
N GLY A 24 -11.47 3.37 12.30
CA GLY A 24 -12.76 2.74 12.03
C GLY A 24 -12.72 1.56 11.05
N ILE A 25 -11.53 1.09 10.66
CA ILE A 25 -11.35 0.04 9.65
C ILE A 25 -10.08 -0.78 9.92
N GLY A 26 -10.06 -1.97 9.31
CA GLY A 26 -8.94 -2.88 9.30
C GLY A 26 -9.22 -4.12 10.13
N TYR A 27 -8.38 -5.13 9.95
CA TYR A 27 -8.42 -6.36 10.73
C TYR A 27 -7.09 -6.57 11.41
N ILE A 28 -7.14 -7.19 12.58
CA ILE A 28 -5.96 -7.53 13.38
C ILE A 28 -5.74 -9.04 13.27
N SER A 29 -4.50 -9.43 13.04
CA SER A 29 -4.09 -10.84 13.02
C SER A 29 -2.81 -11.04 13.80
N LYS A 30 -2.74 -12.15 14.53
CA LYS A 30 -1.53 -12.60 15.23
C LYS A 30 -0.76 -13.56 14.33
N ARG A 31 0.53 -13.31 14.16
CA ARG A 31 1.45 -14.19 13.44
C ARG A 31 2.08 -15.18 14.40
N ASN A 32 2.64 -16.25 13.86
CA ASN A 32 3.35 -17.28 14.62
C ASN A 32 4.75 -16.85 15.10
N ASP A 33 5.23 -15.65 14.73
CA ASP A 33 6.52 -15.09 15.11
C ASP A 33 6.44 -14.10 16.30
N GLY A 34 5.31 -14.06 17.00
CA GLY A 34 5.09 -13.15 18.12
C GLY A 34 4.76 -11.72 17.71
N ILE A 35 4.54 -11.43 16.41
CA ILE A 35 4.09 -10.12 15.93
C ILE A 35 2.58 -10.11 15.69
N THR A 36 1.92 -9.07 16.17
CA THR A 36 0.55 -8.74 15.80
C THR A 36 0.56 -7.64 14.75
N GLU A 37 -0.37 -7.71 13.80
CA GLU A 37 -0.48 -6.73 12.74
C GLU A 37 -1.91 -6.26 12.48
N LEU A 38 -2.06 -4.96 12.25
CA LEU A 38 -3.27 -4.32 11.76
C LEU A 38 -3.12 -4.08 10.25
N ARG A 39 -3.99 -4.70 9.45
CA ARG A 39 -4.03 -4.53 8.00
C ARG A 39 -5.28 -3.76 7.57
N ILE A 40 -5.06 -2.75 6.73
CA ILE A 40 -6.10 -1.96 6.09
C ILE A 40 -5.93 -2.09 4.59
N ASN A 41 -6.99 -2.53 3.92
CA ASN A 41 -7.01 -2.80 2.48
C ASN A 41 -8.08 -1.97 1.78
N GLY A 42 -7.89 -1.78 0.47
CA GLY A 42 -8.86 -1.12 -0.41
C GLY A 42 -8.37 0.24 -0.86
N TYR A 43 -8.56 0.55 -2.15
CA TYR A 43 -7.99 1.76 -2.76
C TYR A 43 -8.56 3.04 -2.13
N LYS A 44 -9.88 3.10 -1.95
CA LYS A 44 -10.56 4.27 -1.39
C LYS A 44 -10.12 4.52 0.06
N GLN A 45 -10.15 3.50 0.90
CA GLN A 45 -9.87 3.64 2.33
C GLN A 45 -8.39 3.94 2.59
N THR A 46 -7.48 3.28 1.86
CA THR A 46 -6.05 3.60 1.91
C THR A 46 -5.79 5.04 1.49
N ARG A 47 -6.45 5.54 0.42
CA ARG A 47 -6.30 6.92 -0.03
C ARG A 47 -6.69 7.92 1.06
N GLU A 48 -7.87 7.78 1.65
CA GLU A 48 -8.38 8.74 2.65
C GLU A 48 -7.49 8.81 3.89
N ILE A 49 -7.01 7.64 4.36
CA ILE A 49 -6.11 7.55 5.51
C ILE A 49 -4.76 8.18 5.18
N LEU A 50 -4.14 7.82 4.04
CA LEU A 50 -2.85 8.39 3.65
C LEU A 50 -2.92 9.88 3.41
N ARG A 51 -4.02 10.40 2.83
CA ARG A 51 -4.22 11.83 2.65
C ARG A 51 -4.22 12.58 3.98
N SER A 52 -4.86 12.00 4.99
CA SER A 52 -4.92 12.58 6.35
C SER A 52 -3.58 12.49 7.09
N LEU A 53 -2.83 11.41 6.87
CA LEU A 53 -1.54 11.17 7.54
C LEU A 53 -0.35 11.83 6.83
N SER A 54 -0.43 12.07 5.51
CA SER A 54 0.66 12.56 4.67
C SER A 54 1.40 13.79 5.24
N PRO A 55 0.72 14.81 5.79
CA PRO A 55 1.40 15.97 6.38
C PRO A 55 2.36 15.62 7.54
N TYR A 56 2.16 14.48 8.19
CA TYR A 56 2.90 14.04 9.36
C TYR A 56 3.94 12.95 9.03
N ILE A 57 3.90 12.37 7.83
CA ILE A 57 4.81 11.28 7.44
C ILE A 57 6.14 11.86 6.95
N ARG A 58 7.23 11.50 7.64
CA ARG A 58 8.60 11.88 7.27
C ARG A 58 9.35 10.76 6.57
N PHE A 59 9.53 9.64 7.27
CA PHE A 59 10.37 8.52 6.80
C PHE A 59 9.79 7.75 5.62
N LYS A 60 8.47 7.79 5.44
CA LYS A 60 7.77 7.07 4.37
C LYS A 60 7.16 7.99 3.32
N LYS A 61 7.69 9.21 3.18
CA LYS A 61 7.07 10.25 2.35
C LYS A 61 6.93 9.82 0.90
N LEU A 62 8.02 9.34 0.28
CA LEU A 62 8.02 8.91 -1.12
C LEU A 62 7.07 7.73 -1.39
N GLN A 63 7.04 6.73 -0.50
CA GLN A 63 6.10 5.61 -0.59
C GLN A 63 4.66 6.08 -0.44
N THR A 64 4.42 7.02 0.48
CA THR A 64 3.08 7.56 0.75
C THR A 64 2.56 8.34 -0.44
N ASP A 65 3.37 9.23 -1.00
CA ASP A 65 2.99 10.05 -2.16
C ASP A 65 2.74 9.17 -3.39
N ALA A 66 3.59 8.16 -3.62
CA ALA A 66 3.41 7.22 -4.72
C ALA A 66 2.16 6.35 -4.53
N LEU A 67 1.91 5.84 -3.32
CA LEU A 67 0.75 5.01 -3.02
C LEU A 67 -0.55 5.82 -3.07
N LEU A 68 -0.52 7.09 -2.66
CA LEU A 68 -1.66 8.01 -2.75
C LEU A 68 -2.06 8.23 -4.21
N GLN A 69 -1.10 8.55 -5.09
CA GLN A 69 -1.34 8.68 -6.53
C GLN A 69 -1.88 7.38 -7.15
N ALA A 70 -1.33 6.22 -6.76
CA ALA A 70 -1.81 4.94 -7.26
C ALA A 70 -3.27 4.68 -6.83
N CYS A 71 -3.60 5.00 -5.58
CA CYS A 71 -4.96 4.86 -5.08
C CYS A 71 -5.95 5.83 -5.77
N GLU A 72 -5.51 7.02 -6.19
CA GLU A 72 -6.34 7.95 -6.98
C GLU A 72 -6.73 7.38 -8.34
N ILE A 73 -5.80 6.74 -9.04
CA ILE A 73 -6.07 6.06 -10.31
C ILE A 73 -7.04 4.88 -10.06
N LEU A 74 -6.75 4.06 -9.05
CA LEU A 74 -7.45 2.79 -8.81
C LEU A 74 -8.80 2.92 -8.09
N SER A 75 -9.06 4.04 -7.42
CA SER A 75 -10.34 4.29 -6.73
C SER A 75 -11.43 4.84 -7.66
N ASN A 76 -11.04 5.52 -8.73
CA ASN A 76 -11.98 6.19 -9.65
C ASN A 76 -12.39 5.31 -10.84
N ILE A 77 -11.56 4.36 -11.24
CA ILE A 77 -11.74 3.58 -12.47
C ILE A 77 -11.61 2.09 -12.15
N LYS A 78 -12.50 1.27 -12.71
CA LYS A 78 -12.35 -0.19 -12.64
C LYS A 78 -11.06 -0.60 -13.34
N PHE A 79 -10.30 -1.52 -12.76
CA PHE A 79 -8.98 -1.91 -13.26
C PHE A 79 -8.97 -2.28 -14.75
N ASN A 80 -10.00 -3.00 -15.22
CA ASN A 80 -10.14 -3.41 -16.62
C ASN A 80 -10.46 -2.27 -17.62
N LYS A 81 -10.71 -1.05 -17.11
CA LYS A 81 -10.95 0.16 -17.91
C LYS A 81 -9.78 1.14 -17.87
N LEU A 82 -8.66 0.77 -17.24
CA LEU A 82 -7.48 1.63 -17.19
C LEU A 82 -6.80 1.68 -18.57
N THR A 83 -6.38 2.87 -18.97
CA THR A 83 -5.64 3.05 -20.22
C THR A 83 -4.22 2.51 -20.10
N LYS A 84 -3.57 2.25 -21.25
CA LYS A 84 -2.16 1.84 -21.30
C LYS A 84 -1.25 2.82 -20.53
N ILE A 85 -1.51 4.11 -20.67
CA ILE A 85 -0.77 5.19 -19.97
C ILE A 85 -0.97 5.10 -18.45
N GLN A 86 -2.21 4.88 -17.98
CA GLN A 86 -2.49 4.72 -16.55
C GLN A 86 -1.84 3.47 -15.98
N LEU A 87 -1.86 2.36 -16.72
CA LEU A 87 -1.19 1.12 -16.32
C LEU A 87 0.34 1.30 -16.23
N GLN A 88 0.96 1.96 -17.21
CA GLN A 88 2.38 2.30 -17.17
C GLN A 88 2.72 3.19 -15.95
N LYS A 89 1.90 4.21 -15.68
CA LYS A 89 2.07 5.07 -14.51
C LYS A 89 1.96 4.27 -13.21
N LEU A 90 1.02 3.33 -13.10
CA LEU A 90 0.90 2.45 -11.94
C LEU A 90 2.15 1.57 -11.76
N VAL A 91 2.76 1.08 -12.85
CA VAL A 91 4.03 0.35 -12.77
C VAL A 91 5.14 1.23 -12.21
N ASP A 92 5.28 2.45 -12.71
CA ASP A 92 6.33 3.37 -12.22
C ASP A 92 6.14 3.69 -10.73
N LEU A 93 4.90 3.91 -10.28
CA LEU A 93 4.58 4.12 -8.86
C LEU A 93 4.90 2.88 -8.00
N ILE A 94 4.63 1.68 -8.49
CA ILE A 94 5.00 0.43 -7.79
C ILE A 94 6.52 0.33 -7.62
N LEU A 95 7.30 0.69 -8.65
CA LEU A 95 8.75 0.66 -8.59
C LEU A 95 9.31 1.64 -7.56
N VAL A 96 8.75 2.86 -7.47
CA VAL A 96 9.09 3.81 -6.40
C VAL A 96 8.85 3.19 -5.03
N ILE A 97 7.67 2.63 -4.78
CA ILE A 97 7.34 2.01 -3.48
C ILE A 97 8.29 0.85 -3.17
N GLN A 98 8.63 0.02 -4.17
CA GLN A 98 9.54 -1.11 -3.99
C GLN A 98 10.97 -0.68 -3.69
N ASN A 99 11.46 0.41 -4.30
CA ASN A 99 12.81 0.92 -4.10
C ASN A 99 12.98 1.53 -2.70
N GLU A 100 11.96 2.23 -2.23
CA GLU A 100 11.96 2.90 -0.93
C GLU A 100 11.65 1.96 0.25
N ASN A 101 11.14 0.75 -0.02
CA ASN A 101 10.94 -0.25 1.03
C ASN A 101 12.24 -0.98 1.35
N TYR A 102 12.57 -1.05 2.65
CA TYR A 102 13.83 -1.56 3.19
C TYR A 102 14.27 -2.91 2.59
N VAL A 103 13.45 -3.95 2.72
CA VAL A 103 13.72 -5.27 2.13
C VAL A 103 12.42 -5.92 1.70
N THR A 104 12.39 -6.48 0.50
CA THR A 104 11.41 -7.48 0.10
C THR A 104 12.15 -8.66 -0.49
N LYS A 105 11.73 -9.88 -0.11
CA LYS A 105 12.34 -11.13 -0.61
C LYS A 105 12.20 -11.28 -2.12
N LYS A 106 11.21 -10.64 -2.74
CA LYS A 106 10.96 -10.65 -4.18
C LYS A 106 10.49 -9.27 -4.63
N LYS A 107 11.29 -8.56 -5.44
CA LYS A 107 10.88 -7.38 -6.21
C LYS A 107 10.57 -7.85 -7.62
N LYS A 108 9.45 -7.39 -8.19
CA LYS A 108 9.17 -7.59 -9.62
C LYS A 108 9.82 -6.44 -10.39
N THR A 109 10.58 -6.77 -11.42
CA THR A 109 11.15 -5.79 -12.34
C THR A 109 10.07 -5.11 -13.18
N LYS A 110 10.41 -3.97 -13.79
CA LYS A 110 9.53 -3.27 -14.74
C LYS A 110 9.06 -4.19 -15.86
N SER A 111 9.97 -4.99 -16.44
CA SER A 111 9.67 -5.93 -17.52
C SER A 111 8.67 -7.01 -17.08
N GLU A 112 8.85 -7.59 -15.89
CA GLU A 112 7.90 -8.57 -15.35
C GLU A 112 6.51 -7.97 -15.11
N LEU A 113 6.46 -6.73 -14.60
CA LEU A 113 5.19 -6.02 -14.41
C LEU A 113 4.52 -5.70 -15.75
N TYR A 114 5.28 -5.30 -16.76
CA TYR A 114 4.77 -5.03 -18.10
C TYR A 114 4.21 -6.31 -18.74
N LYS A 115 4.92 -7.44 -18.62
CA LYS A 115 4.45 -8.73 -19.11
C LYS A 115 3.15 -9.18 -18.44
N VAL A 116 3.00 -8.97 -17.13
CA VAL A 116 1.76 -9.29 -16.39
C VAL A 116 0.58 -8.42 -16.83
N LEU A 117 0.85 -7.19 -17.27
CA LEU A 117 -0.17 -6.22 -17.68
C LEU A 117 -0.38 -6.15 -19.19
N ASP A 118 0.26 -7.03 -19.97
CA ASP A 118 0.24 -7.03 -21.44
C ASP A 118 0.63 -5.66 -22.03
N LEU A 119 1.65 -5.05 -21.45
CA LEU A 119 2.19 -3.73 -21.85
C LEU A 119 3.48 -3.84 -22.68
N THR A 120 3.93 -5.06 -22.96
CA THR A 120 5.10 -5.29 -23.82
C THR A 120 4.85 -4.70 -25.22
N PRO A 121 5.91 -4.21 -25.89
CA PRO A 121 5.81 -3.78 -27.29
C PRO A 121 5.28 -4.89 -28.20
#